data_AF-A0A1G9NLR6-F1
#
_entry.id   AF-A0A1G9NLR6-F1
#
_cell.length_a   1.000
_cell.length_b   1.000
_cell.length_c   1.000
_cell.angle_alpha   90.00
_cell.angle_beta   90.00
_cell.angle_gamma   90.00
#
_symmetry.space_group_name_H-M   'P 1'
#
loop_
_entity.id
_entity.type
_entity.pdbx_description
1 polymer ?
#
loop_
_entity_poly.entity_id
_entity_poly.type
_entity_poly.pdbx_seq_one_letter_code
_entity_poly.pdbx_strand_id
1 'polypeptide(L)'
;MKFPASGLQINTLKEGLKITVYVEKDARREVLEQVHNFIDRPLEVDININAAGRVKELGQISGEQRKKIYAVLKDIDEYTGQGVESIKREMKKIFTAESGSEMFSLSDCDRELAGDFIEFLIGYCFENGISLSDHPADSLDDIEKYMYVCIDKKICAVCGEKAEIHHYDAIGMGG
;
A
#
# COMPACT_ATOMS: atom_id res chain seq x y z
N MET A 1 -3.28 33.00 -13.22
CA MET A 1 -2.99 31.73 -13.92
C MET A 1 -3.21 30.59 -12.94
N LYS A 2 -3.77 29.45 -13.37
CA LYS A 2 -3.79 28.21 -12.57
C LYS A 2 -2.92 27.19 -13.29
N PHE A 3 -1.96 26.59 -12.60
CA PHE A 3 -1.14 25.52 -13.14
C PHE A 3 -0.96 24.42 -12.08
N PRO A 4 -0.83 23.16 -12.49
CA PRO A 4 -0.57 22.07 -11.56
C PRO A 4 0.84 22.22 -10.97
N ALA A 5 0.94 22.06 -9.66
CA ALA A 5 2.21 22.04 -8.93
C ALA A 5 2.39 20.67 -8.28
N SER A 6 3.58 20.08 -8.44
CA SER A 6 3.93 18.78 -7.85
C SER A 6 4.27 18.89 -6.37
N GLY A 7 4.50 20.11 -5.87
CA GLY A 7 4.80 20.34 -4.46
C GLY A 7 4.96 21.82 -4.12
N LEU A 8 4.95 22.10 -2.82
CA LEU A 8 5.11 23.44 -2.28
C LEU A 8 5.98 23.37 -1.02
N GLN A 9 7.00 24.24 -0.94
CA GLN A 9 7.84 24.43 0.23
C GLN A 9 7.71 25.86 0.75
N ILE A 10 7.57 26.02 2.07
CA ILE A 10 7.51 27.31 2.73
C ILE A 10 8.69 27.42 3.69
N ASN A 11 9.49 28.47 3.51
CA ASN A 11 10.60 28.80 4.41
C ASN A 11 10.35 30.16 5.05
N THR A 12 10.45 30.24 6.37
CA THR A 12 10.32 31.51 7.11
C THR A 12 11.64 32.26 7.09
N LEU A 13 11.59 33.56 6.78
CA LEU A 13 12.74 34.47 6.76
C LEU A 13 12.59 35.54 7.85
N LYS A 14 13.69 36.25 8.16
CA LYS A 14 13.69 37.34 9.16
C LYS A 14 12.69 38.46 8.83
N GLU A 15 12.45 38.71 7.54
CA GLU A 15 11.48 39.70 7.05
C GLU A 15 10.56 39.08 5.99
N GLY A 16 9.91 37.96 6.31
CA GLY A 16 8.82 37.42 5.50
C GLY A 16 8.86 35.92 5.29
N LEU A 17 8.23 35.47 4.19
CA LEU A 17 8.08 34.06 3.84
C LEU A 17 8.57 33.85 2.41
N LYS A 18 9.39 32.81 2.19
CA LYS A 18 9.77 32.34 0.88
C LYS A 18 8.96 31.08 0.54
N ILE A 19 8.10 31.19 -0.46
CA ILE A 19 7.33 30.06 -1.00
C ILE A 19 8.02 29.58 -2.27
N THR A 20 8.38 28.30 -2.31
CA THR A 20 8.91 27.62 -3.50
C THR A 20 7.84 26.68 -4.03
N VAL A 21 7.41 26.89 -5.27
CA VAL A 21 6.43 26.04 -5.96
C VAL A 21 7.16 25.18 -6.99
N TYR A 22 6.94 23.87 -6.94
CA TYR A 22 7.50 22.92 -7.90
C TYR A 22 6.49 22.69 -9.02
N VAL A 23 6.90 22.99 -10.26
CA VAL A 23 6.05 22.84 -11.45
C VAL A 23 6.41 21.54 -12.17
N GLU A 24 5.40 20.79 -12.60
CA GLU A 24 5.60 19.57 -13.38
C GLU A 24 6.23 19.85 -14.75
N LYS A 25 6.93 18.85 -15.30
CA LYS A 25 7.67 19.00 -16.57
C LYS A 25 6.76 19.43 -17.73
N ASP A 26 5.54 18.92 -17.76
CA ASP A 26 4.59 19.17 -18.84
C ASP A 26 4.00 20.59 -18.79
N ALA A 27 3.86 21.16 -17.59
CA ALA A 27 3.39 22.54 -17.39
C ALA A 27 4.51 23.59 -17.47
N ARG A 28 5.79 23.18 -17.51
CA ARG A 28 6.96 24.07 -17.48
C ARG A 28 6.94 25.12 -18.58
N ARG A 29 6.61 24.73 -19.82
CA ARG A 29 6.68 25.62 -20.98
C ARG A 29 5.64 26.74 -20.89
N GLU A 30 4.42 26.38 -20.52
CA GLU A 30 3.30 27.31 -20.34
C GLU A 30 3.56 28.30 -19.20
N VAL A 31 4.10 27.81 -18.06
CA VAL A 31 4.44 28.67 -16.93
C VAL A 31 5.56 29.65 -17.28
N LEU A 32 6.63 29.19 -17.95
CA LEU A 32 7.73 30.08 -18.34
C LEU A 32 7.30 31.18 -19.32
N GLU A 33 6.44 30.86 -20.29
CA GLU A 33 5.90 31.84 -21.24
C GLU A 33 5.12 32.96 -20.53
N GLN A 34 4.44 32.63 -19.42
CA GLN A 34 3.62 33.59 -18.68
C GLN A 34 4.39 34.31 -17.58
N VAL A 35 5.40 33.69 -16.97
CA VAL A 35 6.18 34.24 -15.83
C VAL A 35 6.79 35.61 -16.14
N HIS A 36 7.24 35.84 -17.38
CA HIS A 36 7.81 37.13 -17.80
C HIS A 36 6.87 38.33 -17.60
N ASN A 37 5.55 38.12 -17.51
CA ASN A 37 4.57 39.19 -17.32
C ASN A 37 4.44 39.65 -15.85
N PHE A 38 5.10 38.98 -14.90
CA PHE A 38 4.75 39.05 -13.48
C PHE A 38 5.92 39.27 -12.52
N ILE A 39 7.18 39.12 -12.95
CA ILE A 39 8.37 39.12 -12.07
C ILE A 39 8.48 40.38 -11.20
N ASP A 40 8.03 41.54 -11.69
CA ASP A 40 8.17 42.84 -11.00
C ASP A 40 6.81 43.49 -10.65
N ARG A 41 5.75 42.69 -10.51
CA ARG A 41 4.40 43.20 -10.20
C ARG A 41 3.86 42.59 -8.92
N PRO A 42 2.99 43.30 -8.16
CA PRO A 42 2.28 42.69 -7.03
C PRO A 42 1.40 41.53 -7.52
N LEU A 43 1.51 40.38 -6.86
CA LEU A 43 0.80 39.15 -7.22
C LEU A 43 -0.20 38.77 -6.12
N GLU A 44 -1.41 38.40 -6.53
CA GLU A 44 -2.37 37.71 -5.69
C GLU A 44 -2.29 36.21 -6.01
N VAL A 45 -2.09 35.37 -4.99
CA VAL A 45 -1.79 33.94 -5.15
C VAL A 45 -2.84 33.10 -4.43
N ASP A 46 -3.60 32.32 -5.20
CA ASP A 46 -4.54 31.32 -4.69
C ASP A 46 -3.92 29.92 -4.69
N ILE A 47 -3.74 29.34 -3.50
CA ILE A 47 -3.26 27.96 -3.34
C ILE A 47 -4.45 27.06 -3.09
N ASN A 48 -4.81 26.23 -4.08
CA ASN A 48 -5.89 25.25 -3.96
C ASN A 48 -5.31 23.84 -3.91
N ILE A 49 -5.72 23.05 -2.90
CA ILE A 49 -5.36 21.63 -2.82
C ILE A 49 -6.39 20.85 -3.64
N ASN A 50 -5.95 20.09 -4.65
CA ASN A 50 -6.81 19.15 -5.34
C ASN A 50 -7.08 17.92 -4.45
N ALA A 51 -8.00 18.08 -3.50
CA ALA A 51 -8.39 17.03 -2.55
C ALA A 51 -9.01 15.82 -3.25
N ALA A 52 -9.73 16.02 -4.36
CA ALA A 52 -10.40 14.93 -5.09
C ALA A 52 -9.39 13.94 -5.72
N GLY A 53 -8.25 14.44 -6.22
CA GLY A 53 -7.17 13.59 -6.74
C GLY A 53 -6.47 12.79 -5.63
N ARG A 54 -6.16 13.44 -4.50
CA ARG A 54 -5.47 12.77 -3.38
C ARG A 54 -6.34 11.73 -2.67
N VAL A 55 -7.65 11.95 -2.53
CA VAL A 55 -8.55 10.96 -1.93
C VAL A 55 -8.61 9.69 -2.78
N LYS A 56 -8.60 9.82 -4.12
CA LYS A 56 -8.59 8.67 -5.02
C LYS A 56 -7.26 7.90 -4.97
N GLU A 57 -6.12 8.59 -4.94
CA GLU A 57 -4.81 7.94 -4.75
C GLU A 57 -4.64 7.29 -3.37
N LEU A 58 -5.18 7.90 -2.31
CA LEU A 58 -5.13 7.33 -0.96
C LEU A 58 -6.07 6.13 -0.79
N GLY A 59 -7.19 6.10 -1.53
CA GLY A 59 -8.16 5.01 -1.52
C GLY A 59 -7.76 3.81 -2.39
N GLN A 60 -6.79 3.97 -3.29
CA GLN A 60 -6.32 2.89 -4.15
C GLN A 60 -5.19 2.07 -3.53
N ILE A 61 -5.00 0.86 -4.07
CA ILE A 61 -3.89 -0.03 -3.76
C ILE A 61 -2.57 0.73 -3.78
N SER A 62 -1.84 0.66 -2.67
CA SER A 62 -0.52 1.27 -2.56
C SER A 62 0.53 0.48 -3.35
N GLY A 63 1.63 1.15 -3.73
CA GLY A 63 2.76 0.49 -4.38
C GLY A 63 3.36 -0.64 -3.53
N GLU A 64 3.32 -0.51 -2.20
CA GLU A 64 3.80 -1.53 -1.26
C GLU A 64 2.87 -2.74 -1.21
N GLN A 65 1.56 -2.54 -1.09
CA GLN A 65 0.58 -3.62 -1.18
C GLN A 65 0.72 -4.38 -2.49
N ARG A 66 0.86 -3.65 -3.61
CA ARG A 66 1.05 -4.28 -4.92
C ARG A 66 2.34 -5.10 -4.98
N LYS A 67 3.46 -4.57 -4.48
CA LYS A 67 4.72 -5.33 -4.40
C LYS A 67 4.55 -6.60 -3.56
N LYS A 68 3.87 -6.50 -2.42
CA LYS A 68 3.62 -7.64 -1.52
C LYS A 68 2.79 -8.74 -2.18
N ILE A 69 1.71 -8.37 -2.87
CA ILE A 69 0.90 -9.33 -3.65
C ILE A 69 1.79 -10.07 -4.64
N TYR A 70 2.64 -9.35 -5.39
CA TYR A 70 3.51 -9.97 -6.38
C TYR A 70 4.64 -10.82 -5.77
N ALA A 71 5.11 -10.48 -4.56
CA ALA A 71 6.06 -11.32 -3.83
C ALA A 71 5.42 -12.66 -3.43
N VAL A 72 4.24 -12.63 -2.81
CA VAL A 72 3.52 -13.85 -2.41
C VAL A 72 3.15 -14.71 -3.64
N LEU A 73 2.70 -14.09 -4.73
CA LEU A 73 2.42 -14.82 -5.98
C LEU A 73 3.67 -15.49 -6.56
N LYS A 74 4.86 -14.90 -6.37
CA LYS A 74 6.13 -15.49 -6.78
C LYS A 74 6.50 -16.68 -5.90
N ASP A 75 6.26 -16.59 -4.59
CA ASP A 75 6.49 -17.72 -3.67
C ASP A 75 5.60 -18.92 -4.04
N ILE A 76 4.33 -18.66 -4.39
CA ILE A 76 3.43 -19.71 -4.90
C ILE A 76 3.95 -20.26 -6.23
N ASP A 77 4.46 -19.43 -7.13
CA ASP A 77 5.02 -19.88 -8.43
C ASP A 77 6.27 -20.74 -8.24
N GLU A 78 7.15 -20.38 -7.33
CA GLU A 78 8.33 -21.18 -6.99
C GLU A 78 7.94 -22.57 -6.45
N TYR A 79 6.79 -22.67 -5.78
CA TYR A 79 6.26 -23.93 -5.28
C TYR A 79 5.51 -24.74 -6.34
N THR A 80 4.65 -24.12 -7.16
CA THR A 80 3.76 -24.83 -8.08
C THR A 80 4.28 -24.93 -9.52
N GLY A 81 5.15 -24.00 -9.94
CA GLY A 81 5.71 -23.91 -11.30
C GLY A 81 4.71 -23.49 -12.38
N GLN A 82 3.57 -22.90 -12.01
CA GLN A 82 2.46 -22.61 -12.93
C GLN A 82 2.57 -21.26 -13.66
N GLY A 83 3.50 -20.42 -13.26
CA GLY A 83 3.70 -19.05 -13.72
C GLY A 83 2.85 -18.03 -12.95
N VAL A 84 3.51 -16.95 -12.50
CA VAL A 84 2.89 -15.85 -11.71
C VAL A 84 1.56 -15.33 -12.28
N GLU A 85 1.46 -15.10 -13.59
CA GLU A 85 0.22 -14.56 -14.18
C GLU A 85 -0.94 -15.58 -14.22
N SER A 86 -0.63 -16.88 -14.26
CA SER A 86 -1.64 -17.94 -14.15
C SER A 86 -2.17 -17.99 -12.71
N ILE A 87 -1.26 -18.07 -11.74
CA ILE A 87 -1.56 -18.10 -10.31
C ILE A 87 -2.36 -16.86 -9.91
N LYS A 88 -1.93 -15.68 -10.33
CA LYS A 88 -2.67 -14.42 -10.11
C LYS A 88 -4.11 -14.49 -10.59
N ARG A 89 -4.36 -15.08 -11.75
CA ARG A 89 -5.72 -15.21 -12.31
C ARG A 89 -6.53 -16.21 -11.49
N GLU A 90 -5.93 -17.30 -11.07
CA GLU A 90 -6.56 -18.34 -10.27
C GLU A 90 -6.89 -17.85 -8.86
N MET A 91 -5.92 -17.28 -8.15
CA MET A 91 -6.10 -16.74 -6.80
C MET A 91 -7.18 -15.66 -6.75
N LYS A 92 -7.23 -14.77 -7.75
CA LYS A 92 -8.32 -13.78 -7.82
C LYS A 92 -9.69 -14.42 -7.98
N LYS A 93 -9.82 -15.49 -8.78
CA LYS A 93 -11.09 -16.21 -8.93
C LYS A 93 -11.52 -16.87 -7.63
N ILE A 94 -10.59 -17.54 -6.95
CA ILE A 94 -10.86 -18.21 -5.67
C ILE A 94 -11.28 -17.15 -4.65
N PHE A 95 -10.50 -16.09 -4.48
CA PHE A 95 -10.84 -14.99 -3.58
C PHE A 95 -12.23 -14.42 -3.85
N THR A 96 -12.55 -14.05 -5.09
CA THR A 96 -13.88 -13.49 -5.44
C THR A 96 -15.02 -14.48 -5.20
N ALA A 97 -14.77 -15.78 -5.33
CA ALA A 97 -15.77 -16.81 -5.07
C ALA A 97 -16.02 -17.00 -3.56
N GLU A 98 -14.98 -16.86 -2.73
CA GLU A 98 -15.06 -17.01 -1.28
C GLU A 98 -15.57 -15.75 -0.59
N SER A 99 -15.08 -14.58 -0.97
CA SER A 99 -15.47 -13.30 -0.36
C SER A 99 -16.79 -12.74 -0.91
N GLY A 100 -17.24 -13.24 -2.07
CA GLY A 100 -18.36 -12.67 -2.82
C GLY A 100 -18.05 -11.30 -3.46
N SER A 101 -16.78 -10.88 -3.47
CA SER A 101 -16.35 -9.62 -4.11
C SER A 101 -16.40 -9.71 -5.63
N GLU A 102 -16.60 -8.57 -6.29
CA GLU A 102 -16.50 -8.48 -7.75
C GLU A 102 -15.05 -8.68 -8.23
N MET A 103 -14.90 -9.09 -9.49
CA MET A 103 -13.59 -9.23 -10.11
C MET A 103 -12.90 -7.86 -10.22
N PHE A 104 -11.74 -7.73 -9.60
CA PHE A 104 -11.02 -6.46 -9.46
C PHE A 104 -9.74 -6.43 -10.31
N SER A 105 -9.00 -5.32 -10.32
CA SER A 105 -7.69 -5.23 -10.95
C SER A 105 -6.64 -4.68 -9.98
N LEU A 106 -5.45 -5.28 -9.95
CA LEU A 106 -4.34 -4.85 -9.08
C LEU A 106 -3.69 -3.52 -9.51
N SER A 107 -4.14 -2.94 -10.63
CA SER A 107 -3.69 -1.62 -11.07
C SER A 107 -4.36 -0.47 -10.32
N ASP A 108 -5.57 -0.69 -9.82
CA ASP A 108 -6.50 0.40 -9.46
C ASP A 108 -7.57 -0.02 -8.44
N CYS A 109 -7.52 -1.23 -7.90
CA CYS A 109 -8.45 -1.68 -6.86
C CYS A 109 -8.31 -0.86 -5.58
N ASP A 110 -9.37 -0.90 -4.77
CA ASP A 110 -9.41 -0.23 -3.47
C ASP A 110 -8.36 -0.81 -2.52
N ARG A 111 -7.84 0.05 -1.64
CA ARG A 111 -6.81 -0.27 -0.66
C ARG A 111 -7.24 -1.36 0.32
N GLU A 112 -8.50 -1.33 0.76
CA GLU A 112 -9.07 -2.35 1.64
C GLU A 112 -9.11 -3.70 0.94
N LEU A 113 -9.68 -3.76 -0.27
CA LEU A 113 -9.73 -4.98 -1.08
C LEU A 113 -8.33 -5.56 -1.36
N ALA A 114 -7.34 -4.70 -1.58
CA ALA A 114 -5.96 -5.13 -1.74
C ALA A 114 -5.39 -5.73 -0.45
N GLY A 115 -5.76 -5.19 0.72
CA GLY A 115 -5.41 -5.75 2.04
C GLY A 115 -6.02 -7.13 2.25
N ASP A 116 -7.33 -7.26 2.03
CA ASP A 116 -8.05 -8.53 2.16
C ASP A 116 -7.47 -9.60 1.21
N PHE A 117 -7.10 -9.20 -0.01
CA PHE A 117 -6.48 -10.12 -0.96
C PHE A 117 -5.07 -10.56 -0.54
N ILE A 118 -4.28 -9.69 0.10
CA ILE A 118 -2.97 -10.07 0.66
C ILE A 118 -3.18 -11.10 1.79
N GLU A 119 -4.12 -10.85 2.70
CA GLU A 119 -4.44 -11.76 3.79
C GLU A 119 -4.89 -13.13 3.26
N PHE A 120 -5.73 -13.14 2.24
CA PHE A 120 -6.13 -14.36 1.53
C PHE A 120 -4.94 -15.13 0.94
N LEU A 121 -4.05 -14.44 0.21
CA LEU A 121 -2.87 -15.08 -0.40
C LEU A 121 -1.93 -15.68 0.64
N ILE A 122 -1.71 -14.97 1.75
CA ILE A 122 -0.89 -15.46 2.87
C ILE A 122 -1.56 -16.70 3.50
N GLY A 123 -2.87 -16.64 3.74
CA GLY A 123 -3.65 -17.79 4.24
C GLY A 123 -3.52 -19.00 3.33
N TYR A 124 -3.67 -18.81 2.02
CA TYR A 124 -3.49 -19.87 1.02
C TYR A 124 -2.08 -20.49 1.10
N CYS A 125 -1.03 -19.67 1.20
CA CYS A 125 0.33 -20.17 1.35
C CYS A 125 0.47 -21.04 2.60
N PHE A 126 -0.03 -20.60 3.74
CA PHE A 126 0.05 -21.35 5.00
C PHE A 126 -0.74 -22.66 4.96
N GLU A 127 -1.97 -22.64 4.44
CA GLU A 127 -2.80 -23.84 4.30
C GLU A 127 -2.16 -24.91 3.40
N ASN A 128 -1.37 -24.49 2.42
CA ASN A 128 -0.68 -25.37 1.48
C ASN A 128 0.80 -25.63 1.83
N GLY A 129 1.29 -25.12 2.97
CA GLY A 129 2.69 -25.31 3.41
C GLY A 129 3.71 -24.63 2.49
N ILE A 130 3.34 -23.55 1.83
CA ILE A 130 4.21 -22.73 0.97
C ILE A 130 4.94 -21.72 1.85
N SER A 131 6.27 -21.80 1.87
CA SER A 131 7.12 -20.85 2.57
C SER A 131 7.12 -19.48 1.88
N LEU A 132 6.91 -18.41 2.64
CA LEU A 132 7.01 -17.04 2.15
C LEU A 132 8.46 -16.55 2.22
N SER A 133 8.93 -15.89 1.16
CA SER A 133 10.30 -15.36 1.08
C SER A 133 10.49 -14.05 1.85
N ASP A 134 9.42 -13.27 1.96
CA ASP A 134 9.33 -12.05 2.76
C ASP A 134 8.33 -12.32 3.90
N HIS A 135 8.82 -12.37 5.14
CA HIS A 135 7.97 -12.78 6.27
C HIS A 135 6.91 -11.71 6.53
N PRO A 136 5.61 -12.05 6.67
CA PRO A 136 4.56 -11.06 6.90
C PRO A 136 4.85 -10.08 8.05
N ALA A 137 5.60 -10.51 9.07
CA ALA A 137 6.02 -9.71 10.21
C ALA A 137 6.95 -8.54 9.85
N ASP A 138 7.73 -8.64 8.77
CA ASP A 138 8.68 -7.62 8.35
C ASP A 138 8.04 -6.48 7.52
N SER A 139 6.78 -6.65 7.11
CA SER A 139 6.09 -5.78 6.13
C SER A 139 4.62 -5.48 6.48
N LEU A 140 4.19 -5.62 7.73
CA LEU A 140 2.86 -5.18 8.18
C LEU A 140 3.02 -4.05 9.21
N ASP A 141 2.60 -2.85 8.83
CA ASP A 141 2.44 -1.72 9.76
C ASP A 141 1.47 -2.04 10.92
N ASP A 142 0.68 -3.12 10.77
CA ASP A 142 -0.36 -3.55 11.71
C ASP A 142 -0.18 -5.04 12.06
N ILE A 143 0.89 -5.33 12.81
CA ILE A 143 1.20 -6.67 13.37
C ILE A 143 0.02 -7.27 14.14
N GLU A 144 -0.86 -6.44 14.72
CA GLU A 144 -1.99 -6.87 15.54
C GLU A 144 -3.04 -7.64 14.72
N LYS A 145 -3.34 -7.20 13.49
CA LYS A 145 -4.24 -7.92 12.58
C LYS A 145 -3.67 -9.26 12.13
N TYR A 146 -2.39 -9.31 11.82
CA TYR A 146 -1.72 -10.55 11.43
C TYR A 146 -1.74 -11.57 12.58
N MET A 147 -1.39 -11.13 13.78
CA MET A 147 -1.52 -11.95 14.98
C MET A 147 -2.95 -12.44 15.19
N TYR A 148 -3.96 -11.59 14.99
CA TYR A 148 -5.36 -11.99 15.09
C TYR A 148 -5.70 -13.11 14.10
N VAL A 149 -5.31 -12.98 12.83
CA VAL A 149 -5.51 -14.04 11.82
C VAL A 149 -4.79 -15.33 12.20
N CYS A 150 -3.54 -15.23 12.67
CA CYS A 150 -2.78 -16.39 13.13
C CYS A 150 -3.46 -17.10 14.31
N ILE A 151 -4.03 -16.35 15.25
CA ILE A 151 -4.78 -16.87 16.39
C ILE A 151 -6.10 -17.50 15.95
N ASP A 152 -6.89 -16.82 15.12
CA ASP A 152 -8.19 -17.29 14.60
C ASP A 152 -8.04 -18.58 13.80
N LYS A 153 -7.03 -18.62 12.93
CA LYS A 153 -6.74 -19.77 12.05
C LYS A 153 -5.88 -20.84 12.72
N LYS A 154 -5.41 -20.62 13.96
CA LYS A 154 -4.52 -21.54 14.71
C LYS A 154 -3.27 -21.92 13.91
N ILE A 155 -2.62 -20.91 13.35
CA ILE A 155 -1.39 -21.04 12.58
C ILE A 155 -0.29 -20.22 13.25
N CYS A 156 0.93 -20.75 13.27
CA CYS A 156 2.07 -20.13 13.91
C CYS A 156 2.38 -18.81 13.19
N ALA A 157 2.35 -17.70 13.92
CA ALA A 157 2.72 -16.40 13.36
C ALA A 157 4.17 -16.34 12.85
N VAL A 158 5.02 -17.29 13.25
CA VAL A 158 6.45 -17.36 12.90
C VAL A 158 6.74 -18.36 11.77
N CYS A 159 6.03 -19.48 11.67
CA CYS A 159 6.33 -20.50 10.65
C CYS A 159 5.14 -20.95 9.80
N GLY A 160 3.93 -20.47 10.07
CA GLY A 160 2.72 -20.83 9.33
C GLY A 160 2.17 -22.23 9.63
N GLU A 161 2.88 -23.08 10.37
CA GLU A 161 2.40 -24.42 10.74
C GLU A 161 1.22 -24.34 11.73
N LYS A 162 0.42 -25.41 11.77
CA LYS A 162 -0.70 -25.53 12.71
C LYS A 162 -0.18 -25.39 14.15
N ALA A 163 -0.66 -24.37 14.84
CA ALA A 163 -0.23 -24.01 16.19
C ALA A 163 -1.40 -24.07 17.16
N GLU A 164 -1.17 -24.64 18.34
CA GLU A 164 -2.12 -24.48 19.44
C GLU A 164 -1.87 -23.14 20.13
N ILE A 165 -2.96 -22.45 20.52
CA ILE A 165 -2.87 -21.24 21.33
C ILE A 165 -2.41 -21.68 22.71
N HIS A 166 -1.10 -21.67 22.94
CA HIS A 166 -0.56 -21.87 24.28
C HIS A 166 -0.86 -20.62 25.10
N HIS A 167 -1.87 -20.71 25.97
CA HIS A 167 -2.02 -19.75 27.05
C HIS A 167 -0.79 -19.92 27.96
N TYR A 168 0.11 -18.95 27.92
CA TYR A 168 1.25 -18.92 28.83
C TYR A 168 0.74 -18.50 30.21
N ASP A 169 0.38 -19.48 31.05
CA ASP A 169 0.16 -19.26 32.47
C ASP A 169 1.52 -19.08 33.14
N ALA A 170 2.06 -17.85 33.10
CA ALA A 170 3.20 -17.46 33.93
C ALA A 170 2.74 -17.40 35.40
N ILE A 171 2.70 -18.55 36.07
CA ILE A 171 2.69 -18.56 37.54
C ILE A 171 4.09 -18.11 37.96
N GLY A 172 4.17 -16.88 38.46
CA GLY A 172 5.40 -16.33 39.01
C GLY A 172 6.01 -17.28 40.03
N MET A 173 7.21 -17.79 39.74
CA MET A 173 8.10 -18.29 40.77
C MET A 173 8.89 -17.10 41.28
N GLY A 174 8.51 -16.64 42.47
CA GLY A 174 9.30 -15.70 43.24
C GLY A 174 10.72 -16.22 43.45
N GLY A 175 11.66 -15.30 43.32
CA GLY A 175 13.03 -15.36 43.82
C GLY A 175 13.37 -13.99 44.38
#